data_AF-A0A5A5S277-F1
#
_entry.id   AF-A0A5A5S277-F1
#
_cell.length_a   1.000
_cell.length_b   1.000
_cell.length_c   1.000
_cell.angle_alpha   90.00
_cell.angle_beta   90.00
_cell.angle_gamma   90.00
#
_symmetry.space_group_name_H-M   'P 1'
#
loop_
_entity.id
_entity.type
_entity.pdbx_description
1 polymer ?
#
loop_
_entity_poly.entity_id
_entity_poly.type
_entity_poly.pdbx_seq_one_letter_code
_entity_poly.pdbx_strand_id
1 'polypeptide(L)' 'MAKIEAMKDNLQGDVKQLKNFTPNYRLRVGNYRILFEVEEITLVIYRVKHRQNIYN' A
#
# COMPACT_ATOMS: atom_id res chain seq x y z
N MET A 1 13.64 0.29 0.02
CA MET A 1 13.37 0.44 1.47
C MET A 1 12.82 1.83 1.81
N ALA A 2 13.45 2.92 1.37
CA ALA A 2 13.07 4.30 1.70
C ALA A 2 11.56 4.67 1.68
N LYS A 3 10.75 4.15 0.75
CA LYS A 3 9.32 4.51 0.68
C LYS A 3 8.43 3.82 1.72
N ILE A 4 8.77 2.62 2.16
CA ILE A 4 8.01 1.93 3.22
C ILE A 4 8.37 2.54 4.58
N GLU A 5 9.64 2.90 4.77
CA GLU A 5 10.10 3.58 5.98
C GLU A 5 9.40 4.93 6.18
N ALA A 6 9.22 5.71 5.11
CA ALA A 6 8.46 6.96 5.15
C ALA A 6 6.99 6.79 5.56
N MET A 7 6.42 5.58 5.46
CA MET A 7 5.05 5.34 5.91
C MET A 7 4.91 5.35 7.44
N LYS A 8 6.01 5.16 8.18
CA LYS A 8 6.01 5.23 9.66
C LYS A 8 5.57 6.61 10.15
N ASP A 9 5.87 7.66 9.39
CA ASP A 9 5.47 9.03 9.69
C ASP A 9 4.14 9.36 9.02
N ASN A 10 3.03 8.95 9.65
CA ASN A 10 1.66 9.32 9.24
C ASN A 10 1.28 8.93 7.79
N LEU A 11 1.69 7.74 7.33
CA LEU A 11 1.36 7.19 6.01
C LEU A 11 1.73 8.10 4.83
N GLN A 12 2.85 8.82 4.91
CA GLN A 12 3.29 9.70 3.83
C GLN A 12 3.49 8.99 2.49
N GLY A 13 3.21 9.71 1.40
CA GLY A 13 3.37 9.26 0.02
C GLY A 13 2.07 9.24 -0.78
N ASP A 14 2.08 8.58 -1.95
CA ASP A 14 0.89 8.36 -2.79
C ASP A 14 0.06 7.19 -2.23
N VAL A 15 -0.48 7.40 -1.04
CA VAL A 15 -1.36 6.50 -0.31
C VAL A 15 -2.81 6.89 -0.58
N LYS A 16 -3.64 5.90 -0.90
CA LYS A 16 -5.08 6.09 -1.08
C LYS A 16 -5.86 4.99 -0.36
N GLN A 17 -6.87 5.38 0.41
CA GLN A 17 -7.86 4.46 0.95
C GLN A 17 -8.80 3.99 -0.17
N LEU A 18 -9.01 2.68 -0.24
CA LEU A 18 -9.94 2.01 -1.15
C LEU A 18 -11.28 1.85 -0.44
N LYS A 19 -12.39 2.24 -1.08
CA LYS A 19 -13.74 2.03 -0.54
C LYS A 19 -14.20 0.62 -0.87
N ASN A 20 -14.76 -0.10 0.10
CA ASN A 20 -15.36 -1.44 -0.07
C ASN A 20 -14.38 -2.58 -0.45
N PHE A 21 -13.10 -2.46 -0.09
CA PHE A 21 -12.11 -3.51 -0.32
C PHE A 21 -11.27 -3.72 0.93
N THR A 22 -11.00 -4.99 1.27
CA THR A 22 -9.98 -5.43 2.22
C THR A 22 -8.86 -6.07 1.39
N PRO A 23 -7.63 -5.52 1.35
CA PRO A 23 -7.07 -4.48 2.21
C PRO A 23 -7.47 -3.06 1.84
N ASN A 24 -7.70 -2.22 2.84
CA ASN A 24 -8.34 -0.91 2.69
C ASN A 24 -7.41 0.20 2.16
N TYR A 25 -6.10 -0.01 2.07
CA TYR A 25 -5.14 1.00 1.61
C TYR A 25 -4.29 0.53 0.44
N ARG A 26 -3.86 1.49 -0.38
CA ARG A 26 -2.91 1.28 -1.46
C ARG A 26 -1.84 2.36 -1.49
N LEU A 27 -0.56 1.96 -1.47
CA LEU A 27 0.58 2.82 -1.76
C LEU A 27 1.03 2.61 -3.22
N ARG A 28 1.32 3.70 -3.93
CA ARG A 28 1.95 3.67 -5.26
C ARG A 28 3.45 3.92 -5.17
N VAL A 29 4.22 2.99 -5.73
CA VAL A 29 5.68 3.09 -5.84
C VAL A 29 6.07 2.88 -7.29
N GLY A 30 6.08 3.96 -8.08
CA GLY A 30 6.33 3.89 -9.52
C GLY A 30 5.32 2.96 -10.21
N ASN A 31 5.80 1.86 -10.77
CA ASN A 31 4.95 0.85 -11.40
C ASN A 31 4.38 -0.18 -10.41
N TYR A 32 4.74 -0.16 -9.14
CA TYR A 32 4.19 -1.08 -8.15
C TYR A 32 3.03 -0.48 -7.36
N ARG A 33 2.10 -1.34 -6.95
CA ARG A 33 0.97 -1.06 -6.06
C ARG A 33 1.09 -2.00 -4.88
N ILE A 34 1.15 -1.44 -3.69
CA ILE A 34 1.23 -2.18 -2.42
C ILE A 34 -0.13 -2.05 -1.75
N LEU A 35 -0.82 -3.16 -1.53
CA LEU A 35 -2.07 -3.22 -0.78
C LEU A 35 -1.74 -3.59 0.67
N PHE A 36 -2.23 -2.77 1.59
CA PHE A 36 -1.93 -2.91 3.01
C PHE A 36 -3.10 -2.45 3.87
N GLU A 37 -3.05 -2.79 5.15
CA GLU A 37 -3.88 -2.24 6.22
C GLU A 37 -3.01 -1.70 7.35
N VAL A 38 -3.63 -0.87 8.19
CA VAL A 38 -3.05 -0.41 9.43
C VAL A 38 -3.93 -0.95 10.55
N GLU A 39 -3.35 -1.81 11.38
CA GLU A 39 -3.95 -2.39 12.57
C GLU A 39 -3.23 -1.80 13.79
N GLU A 40 -3.90 -0.90 14.50
CA GLU A 40 -3.32 -0.14 15.62
C GLU A 40 -2.02 0.59 15.20
N ILE A 41 -0.87 0.05 15.59
CA ILE A 41 0.48 0.57 15.27
C ILE A 41 1.23 -0.27 14.24
N THR A 42 0.57 -1.30 13.69
CA THR A 42 1.16 -2.28 12.77
C THR A 42 0.68 -2.01 11.36
N LEU A 43 1.63 -1.97 10.41
CA LEU A 43 1.34 -1.89 8.99
C LEU A 43 1.46 -3.28 8.36
N VAL A 44 0.34 -3.83 7.91
CA VAL A 44 0.25 -5.19 7.35
C VAL A 44 0.20 -5.12 5.83
N ILE A 45 1.26 -5.57 5.15
CA ILE A 45 1.31 -5.63 3.68
C ILE A 45 0.78 -6.98 3.20
N TYR A 46 -0.29 -6.96 2.41
CA TYR A 46 -0.89 -8.19 1.87
C TYR A 46 -0.36 -8.55 0.49
N ARG A 47 -0.22 -7.56 -0.40
CA ARG A 47 0.14 -7.80 -1.80
C ARG A 47 0.99 -6.67 -2.36
N VAL A 48 2.01 -7.05 -3.11
CA VAL A 48 2.79 -6.13 -3.95
C VAL A 48 2.58 -6.56 -5.40
N LYS A 49 1.95 -5.70 -6.20
CA LYS A 49 1.64 -6.00 -7.61
C LYS A 49 2.27 -4.97 -8.54
N HIS A 50 2.81 -5.43 -9.66
CA HIS A 50 3.21 -4.55 -10.75
C HIS A 50 1.98 -4.06 -11.54
N ARG A 51 2.02 -2.82 -12.06
CA ARG A 51 0.91 -2.16 -12.79
C ARG A 51 0.44 -2.94 -14.01
N GLN A 52 1.34 -3.67 -14.65
CA GLN A 52 1.03 -4.43 -15.86
C GLN A 52 0.48 -5.84 -15.56
N ASN A 53 0.54 -6.29 -14.30
CA ASN A 53 0.16 -7.65 -13.92
C ASN A 53 -1.21 -7.68 -13.22
N ILE A 54 -2.20 -6.96 -13.79
CA ILE A 54 -3.51 -6.81 -13.15
C ILE A 54 -4.43 -8.00 -13.45
N TYR A 55 -4.20 -8.74 -14.53
CA TYR A 55 -4.91 -9.99 -14.82
C TYR A 55 -3.99 -10.94 -15.61
N ASN A 56 -3.55 -12.01 -14.94
CA ASN A 56 -3.32 -13.34 -15.48
C ASN A 56 -3.85 -14.33 -14.44
#